data_AF-A0A1G4JMA9-F1
#
_entry.id   AF-A0A1G4JMA9-F1
#
_cell.length_a   1.000
_cell.length_b   1.000
_cell.length_c   1.000
_cell.angle_alpha   90.00
_cell.angle_beta   90.00
_cell.angle_gamma   90.00
#
_symmetry.space_group_name_H-M   'P 1'
#
loop_
_entity.id
_entity.type
_entity.pdbx_description
1 polymer ?
#
loop_
_entity_poly.entity_id
_entity_poly.type
_entity_poly.pdbx_seq_one_letter_code
_entity_poly.pdbx_strand_id
1 'polypeptide(L)'
;MVELQDYSAGAISDTSGLTRRDRAARDATSTSNDSSKKLQPIAVQTQGSSSDVHLPLTQIRLKSHEWFGDFITKHEVPRKTLHSSIGFITLYLYTTGADYRNVKYPLIAAFVTLLTLDLIRLRWQPFNKLYCKVVGALMRKREIHTYNGVLWYLLGLIFAFSFFPKDVALISLFLLSWSDTAASTFGRKFGHLTPKLARNKSLAGSIAAFIVGVSVCYGFYGVFVPHYAYVNSPGKISWSPETSKLTLAQFSLLGGVLAAFSEGIDLFNWDDNFTIPALSAIFMNTAIHVTKKAALT
;
A
#
# COMPACT_ATOMS: atom_id res chain seq x y z
N MET A 1 36.10 -19.80 -31.05
CA MET A 1 36.40 -19.26 -32.39
C MET A 1 35.27 -18.31 -32.75
N VAL A 2 35.50 -17.01 -33.01
CA VAL A 2 36.29 -16.42 -34.14
C VAL A 2 35.44 -16.51 -35.42
N GLU A 3 35.03 -15.43 -36.10
CA GLU A 3 35.35 -13.99 -35.93
C GLU A 3 34.27 -13.00 -36.46
N LEU A 4 34.66 -11.72 -36.59
CA LEU A 4 33.96 -10.48 -37.02
C LEU A 4 33.29 -10.57 -38.43
N GLN A 5 32.29 -9.77 -38.87
CA GLN A 5 31.81 -8.37 -38.66
C GLN A 5 32.34 -7.32 -39.68
N ASP A 6 31.53 -6.28 -39.94
CA ASP A 6 31.76 -5.01 -40.70
C ASP A 6 31.37 -4.97 -42.21
N TYR A 7 30.99 -3.86 -42.88
CA TYR A 7 30.60 -2.45 -42.57
C TYR A 7 29.67 -1.94 -43.73
N SER A 8 28.58 -1.17 -43.56
CA SER A 8 28.46 0.32 -43.43
C SER A 8 28.36 1.18 -44.73
N ALA A 9 27.50 2.20 -44.68
CA ALA A 9 27.48 3.50 -45.41
C ALA A 9 26.82 3.71 -46.81
N GLY A 10 26.16 4.89 -46.95
CA GLY A 10 25.77 5.58 -48.21
C GLY A 10 24.25 5.67 -48.49
N ALA A 11 23.67 6.78 -48.99
CA ALA A 11 24.10 8.18 -49.15
C ALA A 11 22.87 9.11 -49.36
N ILE A 12 23.05 10.44 -49.48
CA ILE A 12 21.97 11.44 -49.66
C ILE A 12 22.09 12.17 -51.01
N SER A 13 20.97 12.36 -51.72
CA SER A 13 20.72 13.41 -52.73
C SER A 13 19.19 13.58 -52.89
N ASP A 14 18.60 14.78 -52.82
CA ASP A 14 18.67 15.97 -53.71
C ASP A 14 18.09 15.78 -55.12
N THR A 15 16.91 16.34 -55.40
CA THR A 15 16.75 17.55 -56.25
C THR A 15 15.28 17.99 -56.49
N SER A 16 15.14 19.26 -56.90
CA SER A 16 13.94 20.07 -57.15
C SER A 16 12.95 19.60 -58.23
N GLY A 17 11.68 20.01 -58.08
CA GLY A 17 10.69 20.13 -59.18
C GLY A 17 9.70 21.28 -58.93
N LEU A 18 9.68 22.32 -59.78
CA LEU A 18 8.97 23.60 -59.55
C LEU A 18 8.22 24.13 -60.78
N THR A 19 6.90 24.38 -60.65
CA THR A 19 6.08 25.27 -61.53
C THR A 19 4.77 25.63 -60.78
N ARG A 20 4.45 26.91 -60.51
CA ARG A 20 3.62 27.88 -61.30
C ARG A 20 2.17 27.42 -61.60
N ARG A 21 1.09 28.22 -61.48
CA ARG A 21 0.86 29.72 -61.42
C ARG A 21 -0.58 30.01 -60.84
N ASP A 22 -1.13 31.20 -60.52
CA ASP A 22 -0.68 32.63 -60.47
C ASP A 22 -1.46 33.47 -59.40
N ARG A 23 -2.79 33.69 -59.53
CA ARG A 23 -3.65 34.72 -58.84
C ARG A 23 -5.07 34.21 -58.48
N ALA A 24 -5.90 34.74 -57.57
CA ALA A 24 -5.91 35.89 -56.61
C ALA A 24 -6.97 37.00 -56.85
N ALA A 25 -8.02 37.01 -55.98
CA ALA A 25 -8.94 38.10 -55.58
C ALA A 25 -9.67 37.65 -54.27
N ARG A 26 -10.25 38.43 -53.32
CA ARG A 26 -10.58 39.87 -53.07
C ARG A 26 -12.03 40.34 -53.30
N ASP A 27 -12.39 41.35 -52.47
CA ASP A 27 -13.59 42.22 -52.41
C ASP A 27 -14.95 41.54 -52.06
N ALA A 28 -15.90 42.14 -51.32
CA ALA A 28 -15.91 43.35 -50.47
C ALA A 28 -17.03 43.32 -49.40
N THR A 29 -17.09 44.34 -48.53
CA THR A 29 -17.93 44.46 -47.30
C THR A 29 -19.39 44.89 -47.54
N SER A 30 -20.33 44.48 -46.68
CA SER A 30 -21.55 45.25 -46.34
C SER A 30 -22.09 44.91 -44.94
N THR A 31 -23.06 45.68 -44.44
CA THR A 31 -23.49 45.76 -43.02
C THR A 31 -24.99 45.57 -42.80
N SER A 32 -25.41 45.11 -41.62
CA SER A 32 -26.54 45.67 -40.84
C SER A 32 -26.84 44.89 -39.55
N ASN A 33 -27.40 45.59 -38.55
CA ASN A 33 -28.11 44.99 -37.41
C ASN A 33 -29.61 44.93 -37.71
N ASP A 34 -30.33 43.95 -37.15
CA ASP A 34 -31.67 44.20 -36.59
C ASP A 34 -31.98 43.22 -35.44
N SER A 35 -32.96 43.56 -34.60
CA SER A 35 -33.36 42.83 -33.39
C SER A 35 -34.87 42.62 -33.35
N SER A 36 -35.35 41.40 -33.64
CA SER A 36 -36.78 41.07 -33.55
C SER A 36 -37.06 39.77 -32.78
N LYS A 37 -37.87 39.89 -31.72
CA LYS A 37 -38.51 38.74 -31.05
C LYS A 37 -39.61 38.19 -31.95
N LYS A 38 -39.71 36.87 -32.10
CA LYS A 38 -40.96 36.22 -32.57
C LYS A 38 -41.20 34.88 -31.85
N LEU A 39 -42.46 34.44 -31.87
CA LEU A 39 -42.99 33.39 -31.00
C LEU A 39 -42.58 31.98 -31.41
N GLN A 40 -42.70 31.05 -30.45
CA GLN A 40 -42.58 29.60 -30.65
C GLN A 40 -43.69 29.05 -31.56
N PRO A 41 -43.42 27.95 -32.28
CA PRO A 41 -44.38 26.86 -32.46
C PRO A 41 -44.13 25.74 -31.44
N ILE A 42 -45.20 25.18 -30.88
CA ILE A 42 -45.11 23.98 -30.02
C ILE A 42 -44.88 22.76 -30.90
N ALA A 43 -43.75 22.07 -30.71
CA ALA A 43 -43.45 20.81 -31.38
C ALA A 43 -43.52 19.65 -30.38
N VAL A 44 -44.52 18.78 -30.53
CA VAL A 44 -44.63 17.52 -29.77
C VAL A 44 -43.63 16.53 -30.34
N GLN A 45 -42.68 16.05 -29.52
CA GLN A 45 -41.86 14.87 -29.84
C GLN A 45 -41.86 13.86 -28.70
N THR A 46 -42.59 12.78 -28.96
CA THR A 46 -42.23 11.36 -28.74
C THR A 46 -41.43 11.01 -27.47
N GLN A 47 -42.05 10.23 -26.59
CA GLN A 47 -41.34 9.49 -25.54
C GLN A 47 -40.37 8.48 -26.16
N GLY A 48 -39.07 8.70 -25.97
CA GLY A 48 -38.01 7.72 -26.22
C GLY A 48 -37.26 7.45 -24.91
N SER A 49 -37.20 6.18 -24.49
CA SER A 49 -36.66 5.82 -23.17
C SER A 49 -35.14 6.06 -23.07
N SER A 50 -34.75 7.20 -22.48
CA SER A 50 -33.41 7.42 -21.98
C SER A 50 -33.46 8.18 -20.65
N SER A 51 -33.23 7.46 -19.56
CA SER A 51 -32.99 8.02 -18.23
C SER A 51 -32.14 7.07 -17.40
N ASP A 52 -30.92 6.81 -17.89
CA ASP A 52 -29.83 6.43 -16.99
C ASP A 52 -29.76 7.52 -15.90
N VAL A 53 -30.21 7.18 -14.69
CA VAL A 53 -30.24 8.12 -13.56
C VAL A 53 -28.81 8.31 -13.08
N HIS A 54 -28.09 9.16 -13.81
CA HIS A 54 -26.69 9.49 -13.57
C HIS A 54 -26.61 10.38 -12.34
N LEU A 55 -26.83 9.77 -11.16
CA LEU A 55 -26.63 10.36 -9.85
C LEU A 55 -25.35 11.19 -9.88
N PRO A 56 -25.40 12.50 -9.61
CA PRO A 56 -24.21 13.33 -9.65
C PRO A 56 -23.29 12.87 -8.53
N LEU A 57 -22.29 12.06 -8.91
CA LEU A 57 -21.22 11.60 -8.04
C LEU A 57 -20.65 12.83 -7.36
N THR A 58 -21.05 13.04 -6.11
CA THR A 58 -20.78 14.29 -5.40
C THR A 58 -19.34 14.22 -4.97
N GLN A 59 -18.43 14.51 -5.91
CA GLN A 59 -17.00 14.33 -5.71
C GLN A 59 -16.60 15.10 -4.45
N ILE A 60 -16.34 14.34 -3.39
CA ILE A 60 -15.71 14.86 -2.19
C ILE A 60 -14.26 15.09 -2.62
N ARG A 61 -14.02 16.24 -3.25
CA ARG A 61 -12.71 16.73 -3.67
C ARG A 61 -11.92 16.97 -2.39
N LEU A 62 -11.24 15.92 -1.96
CA LEU A 62 -10.47 15.88 -0.72
C LEU A 62 -9.49 17.05 -0.74
N LYS A 63 -9.70 18.06 0.11
CA LYS A 63 -8.82 19.25 0.11
C LYS A 63 -7.38 18.93 0.51
N SER A 64 -7.16 17.77 1.14
CA SER A 64 -5.82 17.19 1.34
C SER A 64 -5.07 16.91 0.02
N HIS A 65 -5.75 16.53 -1.06
CA HIS A 65 -5.13 16.37 -2.39
C HIS A 65 -4.66 17.70 -3.01
N GLU A 66 -5.18 18.84 -2.55
CA GLU A 66 -4.73 20.18 -2.99
C GLU A 66 -3.54 20.68 -2.15
N TRP A 67 -3.46 20.25 -0.87
CA TRP A 67 -2.39 20.67 0.06
C TRP A 67 -1.15 19.76 0.01
N PHE A 68 -1.35 18.45 -0.17
CA PHE A 68 -0.28 17.49 -0.45
C PHE A 68 -0.16 17.29 -1.96
N GLY A 69 0.80 17.96 -2.59
CA GLY A 69 1.04 17.93 -4.03
C GLY A 69 1.14 16.52 -4.61
N ASP A 70 0.77 16.36 -5.89
CA ASP A 70 0.43 15.08 -6.53
C ASP A 70 1.42 13.94 -6.27
N PHE A 71 2.73 14.20 -6.20
CA PHE A 71 3.73 13.19 -5.89
C PHE A 71 3.51 12.52 -4.51
N ILE A 72 3.28 13.31 -3.47
CA ILE A 72 3.08 12.85 -2.09
C ILE A 72 1.86 11.92 -2.03
N THR A 73 0.78 12.36 -2.68
CA THR A 73 -0.51 11.68 -2.63
C THR A 73 -0.56 10.47 -3.57
N LYS A 74 0.11 10.51 -4.73
CA LYS A 74 0.30 9.35 -5.64
C LYS A 74 1.09 8.21 -5.00
N HIS A 75 2.04 8.53 -4.12
CA HIS A 75 2.87 7.52 -3.43
C HIS A 75 2.35 7.14 -2.04
N GLU A 76 1.24 7.72 -1.58
CA GLU A 76 0.62 7.52 -0.26
C GLU A 76 1.58 7.81 0.91
N VAL A 77 2.48 8.80 0.76
CA VAL A 77 3.60 9.00 1.69
C VAL A 77 3.15 9.23 3.14
N PRO A 78 2.16 10.09 3.48
CA PRO A 78 1.78 10.31 4.87
C PRO A 78 1.26 9.05 5.56
N ARG A 79 0.46 8.24 4.85
CA ARG A 79 0.00 6.92 5.32
C ARG A 79 1.19 5.99 5.56
N LYS A 80 2.14 5.90 4.62
CA LYS A 80 3.34 5.05 4.77
C LYS A 80 4.25 5.47 5.91
N THR A 81 4.44 6.78 6.11
CA THR A 81 5.23 7.29 7.24
C THR A 81 4.61 6.90 8.58
N LEU A 82 3.27 7.00 8.72
CA LEU A 82 2.55 6.53 9.90
C LEU A 82 2.62 4.99 10.05
N HIS A 83 2.44 4.26 8.96
CA HIS A 83 2.48 2.79 8.95
C HIS A 83 3.85 2.23 9.34
N SER A 84 4.93 2.88 8.89
CA SER A 84 6.31 2.52 9.24
C SER A 84 6.82 3.10 10.56
N SER A 85 6.25 4.19 11.09
CA SER A 85 6.65 4.73 12.39
C SER A 85 6.22 3.83 13.54
N ILE A 86 5.11 3.11 13.40
CA ILE A 86 4.60 2.16 14.40
C ILE A 86 5.61 1.04 14.67
N GLY A 87 6.38 0.58 13.67
CA GLY A 87 7.49 -0.35 13.88
C GLY A 87 8.58 0.21 14.79
N PHE A 88 8.99 1.46 14.57
CA PHE A 88 10.00 2.12 15.41
C PHE A 88 9.48 2.41 16.84
N ILE A 89 8.22 2.82 16.97
CA ILE A 89 7.56 3.03 18.27
C ILE A 89 7.48 1.70 19.04
N THR A 90 7.08 0.61 18.38
CA THR A 90 7.00 -0.72 19.00
C THR A 90 8.39 -1.24 19.39
N LEU A 91 9.41 -1.00 18.57
CA LEU A 91 10.80 -1.35 18.88
C LEU A 91 11.31 -0.58 20.11
N TYR A 92 10.95 0.70 20.26
CA TYR A 92 11.24 1.48 21.47
C TYR A 92 10.48 1.01 22.72
N LEU A 93 9.20 0.62 22.58
CA LEU A 93 8.43 -0.01 23.67
C LEU A 93 9.03 -1.37 24.08
N TYR A 94 9.66 -2.08 23.15
CA TYR A 94 10.42 -3.29 23.45
C TYR A 94 11.70 -3.00 24.26
N THR A 95 12.50 -2.00 23.88
CA THR A 95 13.77 -1.68 24.60
C THR A 95 13.55 -1.09 26.00
N THR A 96 12.43 -0.39 26.22
CA THR A 96 12.01 0.09 27.54
C THR A 96 11.44 -1.01 28.44
N GLY A 97 11.24 -2.24 27.92
CA GLY A 97 10.77 -3.38 28.70
C GLY A 97 9.28 -3.36 29.03
N ALA A 98 8.47 -2.62 28.28
CA ALA A 98 7.02 -2.59 28.47
C ALA A 98 6.41 -4.00 28.32
N ASP A 99 5.41 -4.34 29.15
CA ASP A 99 4.73 -5.64 29.03
C ASP A 99 3.93 -5.71 27.73
N TYR A 100 4.51 -6.46 26.79
CA TYR A 100 3.92 -6.91 25.53
C TYR A 100 2.43 -7.31 25.65
N ARG A 101 2.03 -7.99 26.74
CA ARG A 101 0.64 -8.44 26.97
C ARG A 101 -0.35 -7.29 27.10
N ASN A 102 0.11 -6.11 27.51
CA ASN A 102 -0.71 -4.92 27.70
C ASN A 102 -0.81 -4.06 26.43
N VAL A 103 0.09 -4.24 25.46
CA VAL A 103 0.10 -3.47 24.18
C VAL A 103 -1.18 -3.67 23.37
N LYS A 104 -1.88 -4.80 23.51
CA LYS A 104 -3.18 -5.02 22.86
C LYS A 104 -4.30 -4.11 23.36
N TYR A 105 -4.26 -3.63 24.61
CA TYR A 105 -5.34 -2.79 25.16
C TYR A 105 -5.46 -1.40 24.50
N PRO A 106 -4.38 -0.61 24.30
CA PRO A 106 -4.48 0.63 23.53
C PRO A 106 -4.80 0.38 22.04
N LEU A 107 -4.39 -0.77 21.47
CA LEU A 107 -4.80 -1.15 20.10
C LEU A 107 -6.33 -1.41 20.02
N ILE A 108 -6.91 -2.13 20.99
CA ILE A 108 -8.36 -2.35 21.10
C ILE A 108 -9.10 -1.02 21.32
N ALA A 109 -8.61 -0.16 22.22
CA ALA A 109 -9.20 1.16 22.45
C ALA A 109 -9.18 2.04 21.19
N ALA A 110 -8.08 2.05 20.45
CA ALA A 110 -7.97 2.73 19.16
C ALA A 110 -8.92 2.12 18.11
N PHE A 111 -9.06 0.80 18.06
CA PHE A 111 -9.96 0.12 17.13
C PHE A 111 -11.43 0.48 17.40
N VAL A 112 -11.89 0.40 18.66
CA VAL A 112 -13.26 0.78 19.05
C VAL A 112 -13.52 2.27 18.77
N THR A 113 -12.55 3.14 19.05
CA THR A 113 -12.66 4.59 18.79
C THR A 113 -12.79 4.86 17.28
N LEU A 114 -11.90 4.31 16.46
CA LEU A 114 -11.93 4.51 15.00
C LEU A 114 -13.15 3.84 14.36
N LEU A 115 -13.59 2.67 14.84
CA LEU A 115 -14.78 2.00 14.34
C LEU A 115 -16.04 2.83 14.63
N THR A 116 -16.12 3.44 15.81
CA THR A 116 -17.21 4.36 16.17
C THR A 116 -17.22 5.59 15.26
N LEU A 117 -16.06 6.20 15.00
CA LEU A 117 -15.93 7.33 14.07
C LEU A 117 -16.29 6.94 12.62
N ASP A 118 -15.93 5.73 12.18
CA ASP A 118 -16.29 5.19 10.86
C ASP A 118 -17.80 4.96 10.74
N LEU A 119 -18.43 4.36 11.76
CA LEU A 119 -19.89 4.15 11.80
C LEU A 119 -20.67 5.48 11.78
N ILE A 120 -20.15 6.53 12.43
CA ILE A 120 -20.74 7.87 12.38
C ILE A 120 -20.54 8.51 11.00
N ARG A 121 -19.32 8.52 10.44
CA ARG A 121 -19.05 9.21 9.17
C ARG A 121 -19.72 8.54 7.97
N LEU A 122 -19.82 7.22 7.95
CA LEU A 122 -20.49 6.49 6.85
C LEU A 122 -22.02 6.71 6.87
N ARG A 123 -22.59 7.12 8.01
CA ARG A 123 -24.01 7.50 8.13
C ARG A 123 -24.26 9.00 7.93
N TRP A 124 -23.33 9.88 8.33
CA TRP A 124 -23.53 11.33 8.36
C TRP A 124 -22.59 12.09 7.42
N GLN A 125 -23.06 12.39 6.21
CA GLN A 125 -22.26 13.00 5.13
C GLN A 125 -21.58 14.36 5.48
N PRO A 126 -22.20 15.29 6.23
CA PRO A 126 -21.50 16.48 6.71
C PRO A 126 -20.26 16.17 7.57
N PHE A 127 -20.38 15.20 8.48
CA PHE A 127 -19.25 14.74 9.29
C PHE A 127 -18.22 13.99 8.47
N ASN A 128 -18.62 13.20 7.46
CA ASN A 128 -17.68 12.59 6.51
C ASN A 128 -16.83 13.64 5.78
N LYS A 129 -17.45 14.74 5.32
CA LYS A 129 -16.73 15.86 4.70
C LYS A 129 -15.75 16.55 5.67
N LEU A 130 -16.12 16.71 6.94
CA LEU A 130 -15.24 17.25 7.98
C LEU A 130 -14.07 16.30 8.30
N TYR A 131 -14.36 15.02 8.53
CA TYR A 131 -13.37 13.97 8.77
C TYR A 131 -12.38 13.88 7.59
N CYS A 132 -12.88 13.86 6.36
CA CYS A 132 -12.07 13.88 5.14
C CYS A 132 -11.21 15.15 4.99
N LYS A 133 -11.65 16.31 5.52
CA LYS A 133 -10.85 17.56 5.52
C LYS A 133 -9.66 17.49 6.49
N VAL A 134 -9.78 16.75 7.59
CA VAL A 134 -8.74 16.64 8.64
C VAL A 134 -7.83 15.42 8.42
N VAL A 135 -8.43 14.24 8.17
CA VAL A 135 -7.75 12.93 8.14
C VAL A 135 -7.45 12.46 6.70
N GLY A 136 -8.01 13.12 5.68
CA GLY A 136 -7.89 12.73 4.26
C GLY A 136 -6.47 12.79 3.66
N ALA A 137 -5.45 13.11 4.45
CA ALA A 137 -4.03 12.92 4.11
C ALA A 137 -3.56 11.45 4.25
N LEU A 138 -4.22 10.70 5.14
CA LEU A 138 -3.90 9.32 5.51
C LEU A 138 -4.83 8.31 4.81
N MET A 139 -5.99 8.77 4.33
CA MET A 139 -7.01 7.95 3.69
C MET A 139 -6.77 7.76 2.19
N ARG A 140 -7.16 6.59 1.67
CA ARG A 140 -7.30 6.31 0.23
C ARG A 140 -8.66 6.80 -0.27
N LYS A 141 -8.77 7.16 -1.57
CA LYS A 141 -10.03 7.61 -2.19
C LYS A 141 -11.21 6.63 -2.01
N ARG A 142 -10.97 5.32 -1.92
CA ARG A 142 -12.00 4.30 -1.64
C ARG A 142 -12.60 4.42 -0.23
N GLU A 143 -11.74 4.77 0.74
CA GLU A 143 -12.06 4.84 2.18
C GLU A 143 -12.97 6.04 2.52
N ILE A 144 -13.25 6.94 1.57
CA ILE A 144 -14.27 8.00 1.72
C ILE A 144 -15.67 7.38 1.92
N HIS A 145 -15.96 6.26 1.25
CA HIS A 145 -17.27 5.61 1.24
C HIS A 145 -17.26 4.17 1.79
N THR A 146 -16.09 3.66 2.19
CA THR A 146 -15.91 2.36 2.86
C THR A 146 -15.25 2.54 4.22
N TYR A 147 -15.16 1.45 5.00
CA TYR A 147 -14.33 1.40 6.19
C TYR A 147 -12.86 1.76 5.91
N ASN A 148 -12.21 2.38 6.89
CA ASN A 148 -10.83 2.86 6.85
C ASN A 148 -9.83 1.69 6.98
N GLY A 149 -8.78 1.67 6.15
CA GLY A 149 -7.72 0.65 6.19
C GLY A 149 -7.02 0.52 7.56
N VAL A 150 -7.03 1.56 8.39
CA VAL A 150 -6.47 1.50 9.77
C VAL A 150 -7.25 0.53 10.67
N LEU A 151 -8.54 0.26 10.39
CA LEU A 151 -9.30 -0.75 11.14
C LEU A 151 -8.77 -2.17 10.89
N TRP A 152 -8.47 -2.50 9.64
CA TRP A 152 -7.83 -3.78 9.28
C TRP A 152 -6.42 -3.91 9.88
N TYR A 153 -5.66 -2.81 9.90
CA TYR A 153 -4.32 -2.75 10.53
C TYR A 153 -4.40 -3.07 12.02
N LEU A 154 -5.28 -2.38 12.75
CA LEU A 154 -5.46 -2.60 14.17
C LEU A 154 -6.01 -4.01 14.45
N LEU A 155 -6.95 -4.51 13.65
CA LEU A 155 -7.47 -5.87 13.79
C LEU A 155 -6.37 -6.93 13.62
N GLY A 156 -5.48 -6.74 12.64
CA GLY A 156 -4.33 -7.63 12.39
C GLY A 156 -3.32 -7.63 13.53
N LEU A 157 -3.02 -6.45 14.10
CA LEU A 157 -2.15 -6.34 15.27
C LEU A 157 -2.83 -6.89 16.55
N ILE A 158 -4.12 -6.66 16.75
CA ILE A 158 -4.87 -7.20 17.90
C ILE A 158 -4.87 -8.74 17.84
N PHE A 159 -5.03 -9.32 16.65
CA PHE A 159 -4.88 -10.76 16.42
C PHE A 159 -3.47 -11.25 16.78
N ALA A 160 -2.43 -10.64 16.20
CA ALA A 160 -1.04 -10.99 16.48
C ALA A 160 -0.71 -10.92 17.99
N PHE A 161 -1.01 -9.80 18.65
CA PHE A 161 -0.71 -9.56 20.07
C PHE A 161 -1.62 -10.32 21.05
N SER A 162 -2.71 -10.95 20.59
CA SER A 162 -3.59 -11.76 21.43
C SER A 162 -3.29 -13.25 21.38
N PHE A 163 -2.89 -13.78 20.22
CA PHE A 163 -2.75 -15.22 20.00
C PHE A 163 -1.30 -15.72 19.93
N PHE A 164 -0.31 -14.84 19.75
CA PHE A 164 1.08 -15.25 19.49
C PHE A 164 2.07 -14.81 20.59
N PRO A 165 3.23 -15.49 20.69
CA PRO A 165 4.32 -15.09 21.58
C PRO A 165 4.93 -13.70 21.27
N LYS A 166 5.69 -13.17 22.23
CA LYS A 166 6.30 -11.82 22.19
C LYS A 166 7.08 -11.58 20.90
N ASP A 167 7.98 -12.49 20.54
CA ASP A 167 8.84 -12.40 19.37
C ASP A 167 8.10 -12.55 18.04
N VAL A 168 7.20 -13.54 17.95
CA VAL A 168 6.37 -13.76 16.75
C VAL A 168 5.53 -12.53 16.40
N ALA A 169 4.82 -11.97 17.39
CA ALA A 169 3.96 -10.82 17.14
C ALA A 169 4.75 -9.54 16.82
N LEU A 170 5.88 -9.30 17.49
CA LEU A 170 6.80 -8.21 17.17
C LEU A 170 7.30 -8.33 15.72
N ILE A 171 7.76 -9.51 15.31
CA ILE A 171 8.14 -9.79 13.91
C ILE A 171 6.98 -9.53 12.95
N SER A 172 5.77 -10.03 13.22
CA SER A 172 4.61 -9.78 12.34
C SER A 172 4.27 -8.29 12.19
N LEU A 173 4.43 -7.50 13.25
CA LEU A 173 4.28 -6.05 13.23
C LEU A 173 5.41 -5.37 12.45
N PHE A 174 6.67 -5.80 12.60
CA PHE A 174 7.79 -5.25 11.84
C PHE A 174 7.70 -5.59 10.34
N LEU A 175 7.21 -6.78 9.99
CA LEU A 175 6.94 -7.18 8.61
C LEU A 175 5.80 -6.33 8.00
N LEU A 176 4.69 -6.15 8.71
CA LEU A 176 3.64 -5.20 8.29
C LEU A 176 4.17 -3.77 8.17
N SER A 177 4.89 -3.27 9.18
CA SER A 177 5.39 -1.89 9.26
C SER A 177 6.36 -1.54 8.14
N TRP A 178 7.31 -2.43 7.83
CA TRP A 178 8.44 -2.12 6.96
C TRP A 178 8.47 -2.95 5.67
N SER A 179 8.05 -4.22 5.69
CA SER A 179 8.07 -5.06 4.48
C SER A 179 6.93 -4.74 3.53
N ASP A 180 5.70 -4.42 3.99
CA ASP A 180 4.65 -3.86 3.12
C ASP A 180 5.00 -2.45 2.62
N THR A 181 5.50 -1.56 3.48
CA THR A 181 5.92 -0.22 3.03
C THR A 181 7.00 -0.33 1.94
N ALA A 182 7.93 -1.28 2.04
CA ALA A 182 8.89 -1.58 0.99
C ALA A 182 8.22 -2.20 -0.25
N ALA A 183 7.46 -3.29 -0.09
CA ALA A 183 6.79 -4.01 -1.18
C ALA A 183 5.89 -3.09 -2.01
N SER A 184 5.03 -2.32 -1.36
CA SER A 184 4.13 -1.39 -2.03
C SER A 184 4.85 -0.13 -2.55
N THR A 185 6.10 0.16 -2.14
CA THR A 185 6.89 1.27 -2.70
C THR A 185 7.72 0.84 -3.90
N PHE A 186 8.51 -0.23 -3.77
CA PHE A 186 9.28 -0.80 -4.88
C PHE A 186 8.36 -1.43 -5.94
N GLY A 187 7.27 -2.07 -5.54
CA GLY A 187 6.24 -2.59 -6.44
C GLY A 187 5.52 -1.50 -7.24
N ARG A 188 5.31 -0.30 -6.67
CA ARG A 188 4.76 0.85 -7.44
C ARG A 188 5.81 1.53 -8.32
N LYS A 189 7.07 1.61 -7.88
CA LYS A 189 8.15 2.27 -8.64
C LYS A 189 8.66 1.41 -9.80
N PHE A 190 8.85 0.11 -9.57
CA PHE A 190 9.54 -0.82 -10.49
C PHE A 190 8.69 -2.02 -10.92
N GLY A 191 7.51 -2.25 -10.34
CA GLY A 191 6.68 -3.42 -10.67
C GLY A 191 6.16 -3.49 -12.11
N HIS A 192 6.31 -2.41 -12.88
CA HIS A 192 6.06 -2.38 -14.33
C HIS A 192 7.19 -3.00 -15.16
N LEU A 193 8.39 -3.17 -14.57
CA LEU A 193 9.57 -3.80 -15.18
C LEU A 193 9.66 -5.30 -14.86
N THR A 194 8.69 -5.85 -14.12
CA THR A 194 8.77 -7.22 -13.57
C THR A 194 7.45 -7.97 -13.70
N PRO A 195 7.46 -9.32 -13.74
CA PRO A 195 6.24 -10.12 -13.73
C PRO A 195 5.28 -9.76 -12.57
N LYS A 196 3.98 -9.86 -12.85
CA LYS A 196 2.94 -9.84 -11.81
C LYS A 196 2.79 -11.24 -11.22
N LEU A 197 2.80 -11.34 -9.89
CA LEU A 197 2.58 -12.60 -9.16
C LEU A 197 1.10 -12.79 -8.81
N ALA A 198 0.38 -11.69 -8.60
CA ALA A 198 -1.07 -11.67 -8.43
C ALA A 198 -1.65 -10.41 -9.09
N ARG A 199 -2.99 -10.27 -9.09
CA ARG A 199 -3.73 -9.20 -9.79
C ARG A 199 -3.15 -7.80 -9.57
N ASN A 200 -2.69 -7.50 -8.34
CA ASN A 200 -2.09 -6.22 -7.93
C ASN A 200 -0.66 -6.35 -7.35
N LYS A 201 -0.06 -7.54 -7.30
CA LYS A 201 1.25 -7.80 -6.68
C LYS A 201 2.31 -8.08 -7.75
N SER A 202 3.53 -7.54 -7.58
CA SER A 202 4.63 -7.64 -8.55
C SER A 202 5.89 -8.24 -7.93
N LEU A 203 6.71 -8.90 -8.75
CA LEU A 203 7.96 -9.51 -8.31
C LEU A 203 8.90 -8.49 -7.67
N ALA A 204 8.95 -7.25 -8.18
CA ALA A 204 9.68 -6.14 -7.55
C ALA A 204 9.22 -5.85 -6.10
N GLY A 205 7.91 -5.95 -5.83
CA GLY A 205 7.36 -5.81 -4.48
C GLY A 205 7.74 -7.00 -3.58
N SER A 206 7.57 -8.23 -4.09
CA SER A 206 7.92 -9.45 -3.33
C SER A 206 9.42 -9.56 -3.02
N ILE A 207 10.31 -9.12 -3.92
CA ILE A 207 11.77 -9.05 -3.66
C ILE A 207 12.08 -8.01 -2.57
N ALA A 208 11.41 -6.85 -2.58
CA ALA A 208 11.57 -5.86 -1.53
C ALA A 208 11.05 -6.36 -0.17
N ALA A 209 9.90 -7.06 -0.15
CA ALA A 209 9.39 -7.75 1.04
C ALA A 209 10.38 -8.80 1.56
N PHE A 210 10.99 -9.58 0.67
CA PHE A 210 12.01 -10.57 1.02
C PHE A 210 13.22 -9.92 1.70
N ILE A 211 13.87 -8.95 1.04
CA ILE A 211 15.10 -8.31 1.53
C ILE A 211 14.89 -7.63 2.88
N VAL A 212 13.76 -6.91 3.05
CA VAL A 212 13.41 -6.29 4.33
C VAL A 212 13.05 -7.35 5.37
N GLY A 213 12.32 -8.41 5.00
CA GLY A 213 12.01 -9.52 5.91
C GLY A 213 13.23 -10.24 6.46
N VAL A 214 14.24 -10.51 5.62
CA VAL A 214 15.54 -11.05 6.08
C VAL A 214 16.21 -10.08 7.04
N SER A 215 16.27 -8.80 6.68
CA SER A 215 16.94 -7.75 7.46
C SER A 215 16.27 -7.54 8.83
N VAL A 216 14.94 -7.61 8.89
CA VAL A 216 14.13 -7.51 10.11
C VAL A 216 14.36 -8.73 11.01
N CYS A 217 14.31 -9.95 10.47
CA CYS A 217 14.53 -11.15 11.26
C CYS A 217 15.97 -11.22 11.80
N TYR A 218 16.96 -10.91 10.96
CA TYR A 218 18.37 -10.89 11.35
C TYR A 218 18.66 -9.80 12.40
N GLY A 219 18.16 -8.57 12.17
CA GLY A 219 18.33 -7.47 13.11
C GLY A 219 17.64 -7.74 14.45
N PHE A 220 16.40 -8.22 14.44
CA PHE A 220 15.66 -8.48 15.67
C PHE A 220 16.28 -9.62 16.49
N TYR A 221 16.43 -10.82 15.92
CA TYR A 221 16.94 -11.97 16.66
C TYR A 221 18.46 -11.98 16.85
N GLY A 222 19.22 -11.33 15.96
CA GLY A 222 20.68 -11.27 16.03
C GLY A 222 21.24 -10.08 16.81
N VAL A 223 20.51 -8.96 16.89
CA VAL A 223 20.98 -7.74 17.58
C VAL A 223 20.07 -7.36 18.75
N PHE A 224 18.76 -7.18 18.53
CA PHE A 224 17.86 -6.67 19.57
C PHE A 224 17.52 -7.70 20.66
N VAL A 225 17.37 -8.98 20.34
CA VAL A 225 17.09 -10.03 21.34
C VAL A 225 18.30 -10.25 22.28
N PRO A 226 19.55 -10.35 21.79
CA PRO A 226 20.73 -10.45 22.65
C PRO A 226 21.05 -9.16 23.41
N HIS A 227 21.06 -7.99 22.74
CA HIS A 227 21.44 -6.73 23.38
C HIS A 227 20.46 -6.30 24.48
N TYR A 228 19.16 -6.54 24.27
CA TYR A 228 18.12 -6.25 25.26
C TYR A 228 17.68 -7.51 26.03
N ALA A 229 18.60 -8.46 26.28
CA ALA A 229 18.28 -9.69 27.03
C ALA A 229 17.60 -9.43 28.39
N TYR A 230 17.88 -8.29 29.04
CA TYR A 230 17.24 -7.91 30.31
C TYR A 230 15.71 -7.69 30.22
N VAL A 231 15.14 -7.40 29.04
CA VAL A 231 13.67 -7.31 28.84
C VAL A 231 13.02 -8.65 28.49
N ASN A 232 13.81 -9.72 28.43
CA ASN A 232 13.41 -11.04 27.96
C ASN A 232 13.55 -12.06 29.09
N SER A 233 12.53 -12.19 29.93
CA SER A 233 12.47 -13.26 30.93
C SER A 233 12.64 -14.63 30.25
N PRO A 234 13.25 -15.63 30.92
CA PRO A 234 13.44 -16.96 30.33
C PRO A 234 12.15 -17.54 29.72
N GLY A 235 12.25 -18.06 28.50
CA GLY A 235 11.12 -18.63 27.76
C GLY A 235 10.08 -17.63 27.21
N LYS A 236 10.33 -16.31 27.26
CA LYS A 236 9.46 -15.29 26.63
C LYS A 236 9.70 -15.09 25.13
N ILE A 237 10.89 -15.48 24.65
CA ILE A 237 11.24 -15.55 23.23
C ILE A 237 11.13 -17.03 22.83
N SER A 238 10.50 -17.28 21.68
CA SER A 238 10.12 -18.60 21.18
C SER A 238 11.21 -19.22 20.30
N TRP A 239 11.91 -18.38 19.53
CA TRP A 239 13.04 -18.78 18.69
C TRP A 239 14.39 -18.39 19.30
N SER A 240 15.34 -19.33 19.31
CA SER A 240 16.75 -19.03 19.55
C SER A 240 17.67 -19.98 18.77
N PRO A 241 18.95 -19.62 18.51
CA PRO A 241 19.90 -20.51 17.83
C PRO A 241 20.13 -21.85 18.56
N GLU A 242 20.04 -21.83 19.90
CA GLU A 242 20.24 -23.01 20.75
C GLU A 242 19.04 -23.94 20.65
N THR A 243 17.82 -23.39 20.57
CA THR A 243 16.56 -24.15 20.53
C THR A 243 16.09 -24.54 19.12
N SER A 244 16.54 -23.86 18.07
CA SER A 244 16.19 -24.16 16.67
C SER A 244 17.19 -25.08 15.97
N LYS A 245 16.71 -25.88 15.02
CA LYS A 245 17.52 -26.64 14.05
C LYS A 245 18.14 -25.73 12.97
N LEU A 246 17.59 -24.54 12.77
CA LEU A 246 18.09 -23.56 11.80
C LEU A 246 19.03 -22.56 12.47
N THR A 247 20.09 -22.17 11.76
CA THR A 247 20.94 -21.05 12.17
C THR A 247 20.21 -19.71 12.00
N LEU A 248 20.70 -18.65 12.65
CA LEU A 248 20.15 -17.29 12.49
C LEU A 248 20.06 -16.87 11.02
N ALA A 249 21.06 -17.20 10.19
CA ALA A 249 21.05 -16.89 8.76
C ALA A 249 19.94 -17.65 8.02
N GLN A 250 19.81 -18.96 8.24
CA GLN A 250 18.77 -19.79 7.63
C GLN A 250 17.36 -19.36 8.06
N PHE A 251 17.17 -19.05 9.35
CA PHE A 251 15.90 -18.59 9.87
C PHE A 251 15.54 -17.18 9.40
N SER A 252 16.52 -16.29 9.23
CA SER A 252 16.30 -14.97 8.64
C SER A 252 15.94 -15.05 7.16
N LEU A 253 16.60 -15.92 6.38
CA LEU A 253 16.23 -16.21 4.99
C LEU A 253 14.80 -16.74 4.90
N LEU A 254 14.42 -17.68 5.77
CA LEU A 254 13.05 -18.17 5.88
C LEU A 254 12.06 -17.03 6.22
N GLY A 255 12.41 -16.15 7.16
CA GLY A 255 11.61 -14.97 7.48
C GLY A 255 11.40 -14.02 6.28
N GLY A 256 12.41 -13.86 5.43
CA GLY A 256 12.28 -13.19 4.13
C GLY A 256 11.30 -13.88 3.19
N VAL A 257 11.38 -15.22 3.05
CA VAL A 257 10.42 -15.99 2.25
C VAL A 257 9.00 -15.82 2.79
N LEU A 258 8.80 -15.91 4.10
CA LEU A 258 7.48 -15.77 4.73
C LEU A 258 6.92 -14.34 4.59
N ALA A 259 7.76 -13.30 4.61
CA ALA A 259 7.35 -11.93 4.33
C ALA A 259 6.88 -11.76 2.88
N ALA A 260 7.67 -12.24 1.91
CA ALA A 260 7.33 -12.18 0.49
C ALA A 260 6.10 -13.03 0.12
N PHE A 261 5.91 -14.16 0.80
CA PHE A 261 4.74 -15.04 0.63
C PHE A 261 3.48 -14.42 1.25
N SER A 262 3.58 -13.81 2.43
CA SER A 262 2.45 -13.10 3.07
C SER A 262 1.99 -11.89 2.24
N GLU A 263 2.92 -11.19 1.59
CA GLU A 263 2.63 -10.12 0.60
C GLU A 263 2.07 -10.67 -0.73
N GLY A 264 2.40 -11.91 -1.09
CA GLY A 264 1.94 -12.53 -2.34
C GLY A 264 0.52 -13.10 -2.29
N ILE A 265 -0.02 -13.38 -1.09
CA ILE A 265 -1.33 -14.03 -0.91
C ILE A 265 -2.45 -13.00 -0.81
N ASP A 266 -3.42 -13.08 -1.73
CA ASP A 266 -4.70 -12.37 -1.66
C ASP A 266 -5.76 -13.31 -1.04
N LEU A 267 -5.98 -13.20 0.29
CA LEU A 267 -7.01 -13.97 0.99
C LEU A 267 -8.36 -13.27 0.88
N PHE A 268 -9.29 -13.86 0.13
CA PHE A 268 -10.70 -13.46 0.07
C PHE A 268 -10.95 -11.97 -0.28
N ASN A 269 -9.99 -11.27 -0.91
CA ASN A 269 -9.99 -9.81 -1.10
C ASN A 269 -10.02 -8.99 0.21
N TRP A 270 -9.51 -9.53 1.32
CA TRP A 270 -9.31 -8.80 2.58
C TRP A 270 -8.14 -7.79 2.43
N ASP A 271 -8.15 -6.69 3.19
CA ASP A 271 -7.11 -5.65 3.06
C ASP A 271 -5.76 -6.15 3.62
N ASP A 272 -4.68 -5.91 2.86
CA ASP A 272 -3.29 -6.30 3.18
C ASP A 272 -2.88 -5.96 4.61
N ASN A 273 -3.40 -4.85 5.13
CA ASN A 273 -3.21 -4.39 6.51
C ASN A 273 -3.58 -5.44 7.58
N PHE A 274 -4.52 -6.36 7.29
CA PHE A 274 -4.87 -7.49 8.17
C PHE A 274 -4.18 -8.80 7.77
N THR A 275 -4.13 -9.12 6.48
CA THR A 275 -3.65 -10.43 6.01
C THR A 275 -2.17 -10.62 6.30
N ILE A 276 -1.34 -9.58 6.10
CA ILE A 276 0.11 -9.64 6.31
C ILE A 276 0.49 -9.95 7.77
N PRO A 277 0.03 -9.23 8.81
CA PRO A 277 0.37 -9.57 10.20
C PRO A 277 -0.22 -10.92 10.62
N ALA A 278 -1.43 -11.27 10.18
CA ALA A 278 -2.06 -12.54 10.54
C ALA A 278 -1.31 -13.73 9.94
N LEU A 279 -1.04 -13.71 8.63
CA LEU A 279 -0.29 -14.77 7.94
C LEU A 279 1.16 -14.86 8.42
N SER A 280 1.87 -13.73 8.54
CA SER A 280 3.25 -13.76 9.00
C SER A 280 3.38 -14.24 10.44
N ALA A 281 2.45 -13.91 11.34
CA ALA A 281 2.40 -14.49 12.69
C ALA A 281 2.16 -16.01 12.67
N ILE A 282 1.16 -16.48 11.90
CA ILE A 282 0.85 -17.91 11.75
C ILE A 282 2.06 -18.68 11.20
N PHE A 283 2.63 -18.21 10.09
CA PHE A 283 3.76 -18.87 9.43
C PHE A 283 5.03 -18.84 10.27
N MET A 284 5.35 -17.70 10.90
CA MET A 284 6.54 -17.57 11.76
C MET A 284 6.42 -18.47 12.99
N ASN A 285 5.26 -18.50 13.66
CA ASN A 285 5.02 -19.42 14.78
C ASN A 285 5.16 -20.88 14.35
N THR A 286 4.57 -21.25 13.21
CA THR A 286 4.65 -22.61 12.66
C THR A 286 6.10 -23.00 12.32
N ALA A 287 6.86 -22.10 11.70
CA ALA A 287 8.28 -22.30 11.40
C ALA A 287 9.10 -22.54 12.68
N ILE A 288 8.85 -21.78 13.76
CA ILE A 288 9.52 -21.96 15.05
C ILE A 288 9.19 -23.34 15.65
N HIS A 289 7.92 -23.75 15.67
CA HIS A 289 7.53 -25.06 16.20
C HIS A 289 8.13 -26.23 15.39
N VAL A 290 8.07 -26.18 14.05
CA VAL A 290 8.63 -27.24 13.18
C VAL A 290 10.15 -27.32 13.27
N THR A 291 10.82 -26.16 13.34
CA THR A 291 12.28 -26.09 13.41
C THR A 291 12.83 -26.29 14.82
N LYS A 292 12.00 -26.37 15.87
CA LYS A 292 12.47 -26.63 17.24
C LYS A 292 13.24 -27.96 17.32
N LYS A 293 14.39 -27.97 18.00
CA LYS A 293 15.10 -29.20 18.37
C LYS A 293 14.23 -30.02 19.32
N ALA A 294 14.32 -31.36 19.25
CA ALA A 294 13.77 -32.19 20.32
C ALA A 294 14.50 -31.87 21.63
N ALA A 295 13.79 -31.93 22.76
CA ALA A 295 14.47 -31.93 24.05
C ALA A 295 15.27 -33.24 24.16
N LEU A 296 16.54 -33.14 24.57
CA LEU A 296 17.30 -34.30 25.02
C LEU A 296 16.78 -34.65 26.42
N THR A 297 15.92 -35.67 26.47
CA THR A 297 15.47 -36.37 27.69
C THR A 297 16.46 -37.46 28.05
#